data_AF-A0A6G2D718-F1
#
_entry.id   AF-A0A6G2D718-F1
#
_cell.length_a   1.000
_cell.length_b   1.000
_cell.length_c   1.000
_cell.angle_alpha   90.00
_cell.angle_beta   90.00
_cell.angle_gamma   90.00
#
_symmetry.space_group_name_H-M   'P 1'
#
loop_
_entity.id
_entity.type
_entity.pdbx_description
1 polymer ?
#
loop_
_entity_poly.entity_id
_entity_poly.type
_entity_poly.pdbx_seq_one_letter_code
_entity_poly.pdbx_strand_id
1 'polypeptide(L)' 'NYDTVFYDKDLDHDFASWVFGDSMEPKYMNGEVVLIKETGFDYDGAVYAVDWDGQTYIKKVYKEKDGLRLVSINNKYKD' A
#
# COMPACT_ATOMS: atom_id res chain seq x y z
N ASN A 1 -9.72 -15.01 8.72
CA ASN A 1 -10.05 -14.29 9.96
C ASN A 1 -10.05 -12.82 9.60
N TYR A 2 -11.15 -12.10 9.82
CA TYR A 2 -11.24 -10.67 9.47
C TYR A 2 -11.66 -9.90 10.72
N ASP A 3 -11.12 -8.70 10.87
CA ASP A 3 -11.52 -7.77 11.92
C ASP A 3 -12.58 -6.81 11.37
N THR A 4 -13.48 -6.35 12.24
CA THR A 4 -14.46 -5.31 11.89
C THR A 4 -14.11 -4.05 12.66
N VAL A 5 -13.95 -2.93 11.93
CA VAL A 5 -13.69 -1.60 12.48
C VAL A 5 -14.72 -0.62 11.95
N PHE A 6 -14.99 0.45 12.70
CA PHE A 6 -15.99 1.46 12.35
C PHE A 6 -15.33 2.80 12.02
N TYR A 7 -15.83 3.48 10.99
CA TYR A 7 -15.42 4.83 10.61
C TYR A 7 -16.65 5.63 10.18
N ASP A 8 -16.73 6.90 10.59
CA ASP A 8 -17.95 7.71 10.44
C ASP A 8 -18.13 8.31 9.05
N LYS A 9 -17.19 8.10 8.12
CA LYS A 9 -17.28 8.59 6.74
C LYS A 9 -17.35 7.42 5.77
N ASP A 10 -18.23 7.55 4.80
CA ASP A 10 -18.24 6.69 3.63
C ASP A 10 -17.16 7.17 2.65
N LEU A 11 -16.18 6.32 2.39
CA LEU A 11 -15.09 6.55 1.46
C LEU A 11 -15.15 5.45 0.42
N ASP A 12 -15.11 5.79 -0.87
CA ASP A 12 -15.12 4.77 -1.92
C ASP A 12 -13.87 3.87 -1.84
N HIS A 13 -14.09 2.56 -1.72
CA HIS A 13 -13.05 1.54 -1.60
C HIS A 13 -13.60 0.18 -2.04
N ASP A 14 -12.70 -0.72 -2.43
CA ASP A 14 -13.04 -2.10 -2.78
C ASP A 14 -12.51 -3.08 -1.72
N PHE A 15 -11.39 -2.73 -1.08
CA PHE A 15 -10.74 -3.53 -0.04
C PHE A 15 -10.25 -2.67 1.13
N ALA A 16 -10.01 -3.31 2.26
CA ALA A 16 -9.30 -2.74 3.39
C ALA A 16 -8.22 -3.72 3.87
N SER A 17 -7.07 -3.20 4.28
CA SER A 17 -5.98 -4.03 4.79
C SER A 17 -5.25 -3.35 5.94
N TRP A 18 -4.75 -4.16 6.87
CA TRP A 18 -3.85 -3.70 7.92
C TRP A 18 -2.46 -3.47 7.34
N VAL A 19 -1.84 -2.36 7.71
CA VAL A 19 -0.43 -2.08 7.41
C VAL A 19 0.44 -2.86 8.39
N PHE A 20 1.32 -3.70 7.87
CA PHE A 20 2.31 -4.43 8.65
C PHE A 20 3.73 -3.98 8.31
N GLY A 21 4.54 -3.76 9.35
CA GLY A 21 5.91 -3.25 9.24
C GLY A 21 5.99 -1.72 9.12
N ASP A 22 7.21 -1.19 9.20
CA ASP A 22 7.46 0.26 9.24
C ASP A 22 7.90 0.84 7.88
N SER A 23 7.89 0.05 6.80
CA SER A 23 8.48 0.48 5.52
C SER A 23 7.80 1.69 4.86
N MET A 24 6.57 1.99 5.27
CA MET A 24 5.79 3.11 4.76
C MET A 24 5.63 4.25 5.80
N GLU A 25 6.30 4.15 6.93
CA GLU A 25 6.39 5.22 7.92
C GLU A 25 7.20 6.42 7.39
N PRO A 26 6.92 7.65 7.85
CA PRO A 26 5.95 8.01 8.90
C PRO A 26 4.52 8.24 8.36
N LYS A 27 4.28 8.01 7.06
CA LYS A 27 3.00 8.35 6.44
C LYS A 27 1.92 7.30 6.70
N TYR A 28 2.30 6.04 6.71
CA TYR A 28 1.43 4.91 7.00
C TYR A 28 2.09 4.09 8.12
N MET A 29 1.49 4.15 9.30
CA MET A 29 2.05 3.57 10.52
C MET A 29 1.69 2.09 10.61
N ASN A 30 2.59 1.30 11.19
CA ASN A 30 2.28 -0.11 11.46
C ASN A 30 1.03 -0.22 12.36
N GLY A 31 0.08 -1.06 11.95
CA GLY A 31 -1.19 -1.27 12.65
C GLY A 31 -2.30 -0.31 12.23
N GLU A 32 -2.08 0.59 11.27
CA GLU A 32 -3.16 1.36 10.65
C GLU A 32 -3.93 0.52 9.62
N VAL A 33 -5.16 0.95 9.32
CA VAL A 33 -5.97 0.41 8.23
C VAL A 33 -5.84 1.32 7.03
N VAL A 34 -5.51 0.75 5.87
CA VAL A 34 -5.61 1.42 4.58
C VAL A 34 -6.83 0.94 3.83
N LEU A 35 -7.53 1.88 3.21
CA LEU A 35 -8.60 1.61 2.25
C LEU A 35 -8.01 1.62 0.85
N ILE A 36 -8.32 0.59 0.07
CA ILE A 36 -7.74 0.35 -1.26
C ILE A 36 -8.87 0.35 -2.28
N LYS A 37 -8.69 1.13 -3.34
CA LYS A 37 -9.52 1.08 -4.53
C LYS A 37 -8.78 0.28 -5.60
N GLU A 38 -9.45 -0.69 -6.19
CA GLU A 38 -8.92 -1.47 -7.31
C GLU A 38 -8.99 -0.64 -8.59
N THR A 39 -7.91 0.09 -8.84
CA THR A 39 -7.70 0.81 -10.09
C THR A 39 -6.50 0.21 -10.81
N GLY A 40 -6.44 0.41 -12.13
CA GLY A 40 -5.23 0.06 -12.89
C GLY A 40 -4.04 0.91 -12.44
N PHE A 41 -2.85 0.63 -13.00
CA PHE A 41 -1.67 1.46 -12.77
C PHE A 41 -1.83 2.80 -13.49
N ASP A 42 -2.35 3.80 -12.78
CA ASP A 42 -2.77 5.10 -13.28
C ASP A 42 -1.70 6.19 -13.12
N TYR A 43 -0.77 6.07 -12.17
CA TYR A 43 0.23 7.09 -11.87
C TYR A 43 1.59 6.51 -11.44
N ASP A 44 2.64 6.94 -12.15
CA ASP A 44 4.02 6.65 -11.76
C ASP A 44 4.38 7.34 -10.44
N GLY A 45 4.84 6.56 -9.46
CA GLY A 45 5.18 7.06 -8.12
C GLY A 45 3.98 7.23 -7.17
N ALA A 46 2.80 6.70 -7.48
CA ALA A 46 1.72 6.59 -6.50
C ALA A 46 1.93 5.40 -5.54
N VAL A 47 1.13 5.34 -4.46
CA VAL A 47 1.18 4.23 -3.50
C VAL A 47 0.16 3.19 -3.92
N TYR A 48 0.62 1.96 -4.11
CA TYR A 48 -0.22 0.82 -4.49
C TYR A 48 -0.04 -0.34 -3.51
N ALA A 49 -1.08 -1.15 -3.41
CA ALA A 49 -0.97 -2.53 -2.96
C ALA A 49 -0.56 -3.40 -4.16
N VAL A 50 0.56 -4.11 -4.05
CA VAL A 50 1.09 -5.00 -5.09
C VAL A 50 1.17 -6.41 -4.52
N ASP A 51 0.57 -7.38 -5.21
CA ASP A 51 0.77 -8.80 -4.90
C ASP A 51 1.98 -9.33 -5.64
N TRP A 52 2.92 -9.94 -4.91
CA TRP A 52 4.09 -10.59 -5.47
C TRP A 52 4.34 -11.90 -4.71
N ASP A 53 4.28 -13.02 -5.44
CA ASP A 53 4.46 -14.37 -4.90
C ASP A 53 3.55 -14.69 -3.69
N GLY A 54 2.30 -14.21 -3.75
CA GLY A 54 1.32 -14.40 -2.68
C GLY A 54 1.53 -13.52 -1.44
N GLN A 55 2.47 -12.58 -1.49
CA GLN A 55 2.65 -11.56 -0.46
C GLN A 55 2.25 -10.18 -1.01
N THR A 56 1.36 -9.52 -0.28
CA THR A 56 0.94 -8.14 -0.60
C THR A 56 1.88 -7.13 0.04
N TYR A 57 2.31 -6.15 -0.76
CA TYR A 57 3.15 -5.04 -0.33
C TYR A 57 2.44 -3.70 -0.58
N ILE A 58 2.47 -2.80 0.40
CA ILE A 58 2.08 -1.40 0.20
C ILE A 58 3.36 -0.60 -0.04
N LYS A 59 3.55 -0.09 -1.25
CA LYS A 59 4.78 0.60 -1.67
C LYS A 59 4.49 1.77 -2.59
N LYS A 60 5.44 2.70 -2.69
CA LYS A 60 5.45 3.68 -3.78
C LYS A 60 5.98 2.98 -5.03
N VAL A 61 5.17 2.86 -6.07
CA VAL A 61 5.51 2.03 -7.23
C VAL A 61 5.87 2.90 -8.41
N TYR A 62 6.99 2.59 -9.03
CA TYR A 62 7.44 3.22 -10.26
C TYR A 62 7.47 2.22 -11.41
N LYS A 63 7.03 2.64 -12.59
CA LYS A 63 7.13 1.84 -13.80
C LYS A 63 8.45 2.11 -14.50
N GLU A 64 9.25 1.08 -14.64
CA GLU A 64 10.51 1.11 -15.35
C GLU A 64 10.43 0.27 -16.63
N LYS A 65 11.47 0.34 -17.46
CA LYS A 65 11.48 -0.33 -18.77
C LYS A 65 11.26 -1.85 -18.66
N ASP A 66 11.85 -2.46 -17.63
CA ASP A 66 11.92 -3.91 -17.47
C ASP A 66 11.10 -4.43 -16.27
N GLY A 67 10.30 -3.57 -15.63
CA GLY A 67 9.49 -3.98 -14.48
C GLY A 67 8.96 -2.84 -13.63
N LEU A 68 8.66 -3.17 -12.37
CA LEU A 68 8.23 -2.23 -11.34
C LEU A 68 9.34 -2.06 -10.32
N ARG A 69 9.58 -0.81 -9.89
CA ARG A 69 10.43 -0.52 -8.74
C ARG A 69 9.56 -0.13 -7.55
N LEU A 70 9.73 -0.84 -6.44
CA LEU A 70 8.91 -0.71 -5.24
C LEU A 70 9.70 0.01 -4.15
N VAL A 71 9.33 1.27 -3.88
CA VAL A 71 10.08 2.15 -3.00
C VAL A 71 9.36 2.30 -1.66
N SER A 72 10.12 2.12 -0.58
CA SER A 72 9.69 2.41 0.79
C SER A 72 9.69 3.93 1.02
N ILE A 73 8.68 4.46 1.72
CA ILE A 73 8.71 5.87 2.17
C ILE A 73 9.74 6.04 3.31
N ASN A 74 9.91 4.99 4.10
CA ASN A 74 10.83 5.00 5.23
C ASN A 74 12.29 4.92 4.75
N ASN A 75 13.06 5.97 5.03
CA ASN A 75 14.47 6.13 4.64
C ASN A 75 15.43 5.07 5.23
N LYS A 76 14.99 4.24 6.19
CA LYS A 76 15.76 3.10 6.70
C LYS A 76 15.99 2.02 5.63
N TYR A 77 15.11 1.97 4.63
CA TYR A 77 15.12 0.97 3.58
C TYR A 77 15.72 1.52 2.30
N LYS A 78 16.60 0.74 1.67
CA LYS A 78 17.00 0.98 0.28
C LYS A 78 15.90 0.45 -0.64
N ASP A 79 15.76 1.06 -1.81
CA ASP A 79 14.87 0.60 -2.87
C ASP A 79 15.35 -0.69 -3.53
#